data_AF-A0A2T4IKQ2-F1
#
_entry.id   AF-A0A2T4IKQ2-F1
#
_cell.length_a   1.000
_cell.length_b   1.000
_cell.length_c   1.000
_cell.angle_alpha   90.00
_cell.angle_beta   90.00
_cell.angle_gamma   90.00
#
_symmetry.space_group_name_H-M   'P 1'
#
loop_
_entity.id
_entity.type
_entity.pdbx_description
1 polymer ?
#
loop_
_entity_poly.entity_id
_entity_poly.type
_entity_poly.pdbx_seq_one_letter_code
_entity_poly.pdbx_strand_id
1 'polypeptide(L)'
;ADDETPNYISKAIGEYTFEAKSISYSQSRAFDRNIQNSFQGAPLLRPEQVRLLNDEYEIVLIKGLPPLQLRKVRYFSDRILKRIFESQTGALPEPAPLTEAEEGFSAESRLDEPLRGLAQDFDDTV
;
A
#
# COMPACT_ATOMS: atom_id res chain seq x y z
N ALA A 1 -6.11 20.59 -11.75
CA ALA A 1 -6.04 19.19 -11.28
C ALA A 1 -5.71 19.22 -9.80
N ASP A 2 -6.16 18.26 -9.00
CA ASP A 2 -5.86 18.22 -7.57
C ASP A 2 -4.36 17.94 -7.35
N ASP A 3 -3.73 18.71 -6.47
CA ASP A 3 -2.32 18.58 -6.13
C ASP A 3 -2.08 17.77 -4.85
N GLU A 4 -3.11 17.57 -4.04
CA GLU A 4 -2.99 16.92 -2.74
C GLU A 4 -2.95 15.39 -2.88
N THR A 5 -3.84 14.80 -3.67
CA THR A 5 -3.94 13.33 -3.84
C THR A 5 -2.62 12.68 -4.31
N PRO A 6 -1.91 13.18 -5.33
CA PRO A 6 -0.66 12.56 -5.78
C PRO A 6 0.47 12.63 -4.75
N ASN A 7 0.52 13.72 -3.99
CA ASN A 7 1.48 13.90 -2.90
C ASN A 7 1.19 12.92 -1.76
N TYR A 8 -0.10 12.76 -1.40
CA TYR A 8 -0.53 11.80 -0.40
C TYR A 8 -0.15 10.35 -0.79
N ILE A 9 -0.45 9.94 -2.02
CA ILE A 9 -0.14 8.59 -2.51
C ILE A 9 1.38 8.35 -2.52
N SER A 10 2.17 9.29 -3.05
CA SER A 10 3.63 9.18 -3.08
C SER A 10 4.20 8.97 -1.66
N LYS A 11 3.72 9.75 -0.69
CA LYS A 11 4.10 9.63 0.71
C LYS A 11 3.66 8.31 1.35
N ALA A 12 2.48 7.80 0.99
CA ALA A 12 1.95 6.55 1.52
C ALA A 12 2.72 5.31 1.00
N ILE A 13 3.21 5.35 -0.24
CA ILE A 13 4.05 4.30 -0.83
C ILE A 13 5.43 4.28 -0.16
N GLY A 14 5.98 5.47 0.12
CA GLY A 14 7.26 5.65 0.82
C GLY A 14 8.46 5.83 -0.11
N GLU A 15 9.64 5.62 0.47
CA GLU A 15 10.94 5.91 -0.14
C GLU A 15 11.79 4.65 -0.27
N TYR A 16 12.76 4.69 -1.18
CA TYR A 16 13.81 3.70 -1.29
C TYR A 16 15.18 4.35 -1.06
N THR A 17 16.10 3.56 -0.52
CA THR A 17 17.48 3.97 -0.30
C THR A 17 18.36 3.47 -1.45
N PHE A 18 19.19 4.34 -2.02
CA PHE A 18 20.17 3.97 -3.04
C PHE A 18 21.56 4.52 -2.72
N GLU A 19 22.60 3.87 -3.27
CA GLU A 19 23.98 4.33 -3.17
C GLU A 19 24.27 5.34 -4.29
N ALA A 20 24.47 6.60 -3.93
CA ALA A 20 24.90 7.68 -4.81
C ALA A 20 26.43 7.78 -4.81
N LYS A 21 27.05 7.66 -5.99
CA LYS A 21 28.50 7.82 -6.18
C LYS A 21 28.81 9.20 -6.75
N SER A 22 29.54 10.01 -6.00
CA SER A 22 30.04 11.31 -6.44
C SER A 22 31.49 11.18 -6.86
N ILE A 23 31.80 11.50 -8.12
CA ILE A 23 33.15 11.46 -8.67
C ILE A 23 33.61 12.90 -8.88
N SER A 24 34.61 13.33 -8.11
CA SER A 24 35.21 14.66 -8.25
C SER A 24 36.53 14.58 -9.01
N TYR A 25 36.68 15.42 -10.03
CA TYR A 25 37.89 15.55 -10.84
C TYR A 25 38.63 16.85 -10.46
N SER A 26 39.91 16.74 -10.07
CA SER A 26 40.75 17.90 -9.78
C SER A 26 41.66 18.23 -10.96
N GLN A 27 41.66 19.49 -11.40
CA GLN A 27 42.47 19.97 -12.52
C GLN A 27 43.98 19.99 -12.21
N SER A 28 44.37 20.01 -10.93
CA SER A 28 45.78 20.02 -10.50
C SER A 28 46.41 18.62 -10.36
N ARG A 29 45.59 17.56 -10.35
CA ARG A 29 46.05 16.17 -10.29
C ARG A 29 45.28 15.34 -11.32
N ALA A 30 45.76 15.38 -12.56
CA ALA A 30 45.15 14.71 -13.72
C ALA A 30 44.89 13.20 -13.55
N PHE A 31 45.43 12.56 -12.50
CA PHE A 31 45.28 11.13 -12.21
C PHE A 31 44.56 10.79 -10.89
N ASP A 32 44.27 11.76 -10.01
CA ASP A 32 43.57 11.51 -8.74
C ASP A 32 42.05 11.68 -8.95
N ARG A 33 41.31 10.57 -8.91
CA ARG A 33 39.85 10.56 -8.86
C ARG A 33 39.39 10.33 -7.43
N ASN A 34 38.71 11.31 -6.83
CA ASN A 34 38.05 11.12 -5.54
C ASN A 34 36.64 10.57 -5.78
N ILE A 35 36.39 9.33 -5.34
CA ILE A 35 35.09 8.67 -5.43
C ILE A 35 34.50 8.62 -4.02
N GLN A 36 33.40 9.35 -3.82
CA GLN A 36 32.66 9.33 -2.56
C GLN A 36 31.34 8.58 -2.78
N ASN A 37 31.13 7.52 -2.00
CA ASN A 37 29.88 6.79 -1.97
C ASN A 37 29.03 7.30 -0.80
N SER A 38 27.75 7.58 -1.04
CA SER A 38 26.80 8.04 -0.03
C SER A 38 25.47 7.32 -0.19
N PHE A 39 24.78 7.03 0.91
CA PHE A 39 23.42 6.49 0.85
C PHE A 39 22.43 7.65 0.88
N GLN A 40 21.48 7.66 -0.06
CA GLN A 40 20.45 8.69 -0.19
C GLN A 40 19.07 8.04 -0.30
N GLY A 41 18.06 8.71 0.24
CA GLY A 41 16.66 8.33 0.10
C GLY A 41 16.01 9.06 -1.06
N ALA A 42 15.12 8.39 -1.78
CA ALA A 42 14.27 8.99 -2.80
C ALA A 42 12.86 8.38 -2.77
N PRO A 43 11.80 9.14 -3.13
CA PRO A 43 10.46 8.61 -3.23
C PRO A 43 10.41 7.44 -4.22
N LEU A 44 9.77 6.33 -3.82
CA LEU A 44 9.66 5.15 -4.67
C LEU A 44 8.84 5.44 -5.93
N LEU A 45 7.81 6.27 -5.80
CA LEU A 45 7.04 6.80 -6.91
C LEU A 45 6.81 8.29 -6.71
N ARG A 46 7.31 9.12 -7.63
CA ARG A 46 7.18 10.58 -7.52
C ARG A 46 5.72 11.03 -7.75
N PRO A 47 5.26 12.13 -7.14
CA PRO A 47 3.91 12.64 -7.34
C PRO A 47 3.55 12.86 -8.82
N GLU A 48 4.50 13.32 -9.64
CA GLU A 48 4.32 13.51 -11.07
C GLU A 48 4.08 12.18 -11.80
N GLN A 49 4.73 11.10 -11.36
CA GLN A 49 4.53 9.77 -11.91
C GLN A 49 3.19 9.17 -11.49
N VAL A 50 2.73 9.45 -10.26
CA VAL A 50 1.39 9.06 -9.79
C VAL A 50 0.31 9.69 -10.68
N ARG A 51 0.48 10.96 -11.07
CA ARG A 51 -0.48 11.65 -11.98
C ARG A 51 -0.54 11.04 -13.37
N LEU A 52 0.57 10.44 -13.83
CA LEU A 52 0.67 9.82 -15.14
C LEU A 52 0.35 8.31 -15.10
N LEU A 53 -0.07 7.79 -13.95
CA LEU A 53 -0.42 6.38 -13.82
C LEU A 53 -1.62 6.06 -14.73
N ASN A 54 -1.43 5.09 -15.61
CA ASN A 54 -2.47 4.67 -16.55
C ASN A 54 -3.58 3.93 -15.79
N ASP A 55 -4.84 4.13 -16.20
CA ASP A 55 -6.01 3.47 -15.62
C ASP A 55 -5.96 1.93 -15.72
N GLU A 56 -5.14 1.36 -16.60
CA GLU A 56 -4.90 -0.09 -16.64
C GLU A 56 -4.10 -0.63 -15.47
N TYR A 57 -3.44 0.22 -14.68
CA TYR A 57 -2.58 -0.19 -13.58
C TYR A 57 -3.16 0.21 -12.22
N GLU A 58 -2.81 -0.58 -11.21
CA GLU A 58 -3.14 -0.32 -9.80
C GLU A 58 -1.91 -0.55 -8.93
N ILE A 59 -1.89 0.13 -7.77
CA ILE A 59 -0.84 -0.03 -6.77
C ILE A 59 -1.46 -0.69 -5.55
N VAL A 60 -0.90 -1.83 -5.14
CA VAL A 60 -1.38 -2.61 -4.00
C VAL A 60 -0.40 -2.50 -2.86
N LEU A 61 -0.91 -2.09 -1.70
CA LEU A 61 -0.16 -1.95 -0.46
C LEU A 61 -0.58 -3.07 0.49
N ILE A 62 0.31 -4.05 0.71
CA ILE A 62 0.09 -5.15 1.64
C ILE A 62 1.03 -4.97 2.82
N LYS A 63 0.48 -5.02 4.04
CA LYS A 63 1.28 -4.86 5.27
C LYS A 63 2.41 -5.89 5.31
N GLY A 64 3.64 -5.40 5.50
CA GLY A 64 4.84 -6.25 5.60
C GLY A 64 5.42 -6.68 4.25
N LEU A 65 4.82 -6.27 3.13
CA LEU A 65 5.37 -6.51 1.80
C LEU A 65 5.71 -5.17 1.11
N PRO A 66 6.70 -5.16 0.21
CA PRO A 66 6.92 -4.01 -0.67
C PRO A 66 5.66 -3.69 -1.49
N PRO A 67 5.41 -2.42 -1.80
CA PRO A 67 4.31 -2.01 -2.67
C PRO A 67 4.44 -2.67 -4.04
N LEU A 68 3.31 -3.13 -4.58
CA LEU A 68 3.25 -3.84 -5.86
C LEU A 68 2.49 -3.02 -6.90
N GLN A 69 3.01 -2.92 -8.11
CA GLN A 69 2.29 -2.38 -9.27
C GLN A 69 1.75 -3.54 -10.12
N LEU A 70 0.44 -3.57 -10.31
CA LEU A 70 -0.27 -4.65 -11.01
C LEU A 70 -1.11 -4.08 -12.15
N ARG A 71 -1.47 -4.93 -13.11
CA ARG A 71 -2.44 -4.59 -14.16
C ARG A 71 -3.83 -4.99 -13.71
N LYS A 72 -4.80 -4.09 -13.81
CA LYS A 72 -6.19 -4.34 -13.44
C LYS A 72 -6.76 -5.48 -14.28
N VAL A 73 -7.33 -6.47 -13.60
CA VAL A 73 -8.03 -7.58 -14.25
C VAL A 73 -9.50 -7.21 -14.42
N ARG A 74 -9.91 -6.95 -15.66
CA ARG A 74 -11.30 -6.61 -16.00
C ARG A 74 -11.97 -7.84 -16.62
N TYR A 75 -13.03 -8.33 -15.99
CA TYR A 75 -13.70 -9.58 -16.41
C TYR A 75 -14.15 -9.54 -17.88
N PHE A 76 -14.58 -8.38 -18.37
CA PHE A 76 -15.07 -8.22 -19.75
C PHE A 76 -13.95 -8.09 -20.79
N SER A 77 -12.72 -7.75 -20.37
CA SER A 77 -11.55 -7.68 -21.25
C SER A 77 -10.82 -9.02 -21.35
N ASP A 78 -10.95 -9.87 -20.34
CA ASP A 78 -10.34 -11.20 -20.32
C ASP A 78 -11.26 -12.24 -20.98
N ARG A 79 -10.73 -13.01 -21.94
CA ARG A 79 -11.52 -14.00 -22.69
C ARG A 79 -12.09 -15.12 -21.82
N ILE A 80 -11.35 -15.55 -20.80
CA ILE A 80 -11.74 -16.63 -19.90
C ILE A 80 -12.82 -16.10 -18.94
N LEU A 81 -12.55 -14.98 -18.27
CA LEU A 81 -13.48 -14.39 -17.31
C LEU A 81 -14.78 -13.92 -17.97
N LYS A 82 -14.70 -13.35 -19.17
CA LYS A 82 -15.88 -12.93 -19.94
C LYS A 82 -16.81 -14.10 -20.22
N ARG A 83 -16.25 -15.24 -20.65
CA ARG A 83 -17.04 -16.46 -20.90
C ARG A 83 -17.69 -16.99 -19.62
N ILE A 84 -16.98 -16.95 -18.50
CA ILE A 84 -17.53 -17.35 -17.20
C ILE A 84 -18.71 -16.44 -16.85
N PHE A 85 -18.54 -15.12 -16.96
CA PHE A 85 -19.60 -14.15 -16.70
C PHE A 85 -20.83 -14.37 -17.59
N GLU A 86 -20.65 -14.56 -18.90
CA GLU A 86 -21.75 -14.80 -19.85
C GLU A 86 -22.51 -16.13 -19.60
N SER A 87 -21.85 -17.11 -18.98
CA SER A 87 -22.48 -18.40 -18.63
C SER A 87 -23.30 -18.35 -17.33
N GLN A 88 -23.18 -17.28 -16.54
CA GLN A 88 -23.93 -17.13 -15.30
C GLN A 88 -25.41 -16.87 -15.63
N THR A 89 -26.30 -17.52 -14.89
CA THR A 89 -27.75 -17.35 -15.01
C THR A 89 -28.30 -16.90 -13.66
N GLY A 90 -29.31 -16.04 -13.67
CA GLY A 90 -29.88 -15.42 -12.47
C GLY A 90 -29.65 -13.92 -12.39
N ALA A 91 -30.13 -13.29 -11.31
CA ALA A 91 -29.86 -11.88 -11.05
C ALA A 91 -28.37 -11.66 -10.79
N LEU A 92 -27.86 -10.48 -11.16
CA LEU A 92 -26.51 -10.08 -10.78
C LEU A 92 -26.39 -10.17 -9.25
N PRO A 93 -25.27 -10.69 -8.71
CA PRO A 93 -25.02 -10.65 -7.28
C PRO A 93 -24.83 -9.18 -6.90
N GLU A 94 -25.92 -8.50 -6.59
CA GLU A 94 -25.86 -7.18 -6.00
C GLU A 94 -25.25 -7.32 -4.60
N PRO A 95 -24.37 -6.39 -4.20
CA PRO A 95 -23.96 -6.35 -2.81
C PRO A 95 -25.21 -6.24 -1.94
N ALA A 96 -25.24 -6.93 -0.81
CA ALA A 96 -26.35 -6.80 0.14
C ALA A 96 -26.58 -5.31 0.40
N PRO A 97 -27.82 -4.81 0.28
CA PRO A 97 -28.10 -3.39 0.48
C PRO A 97 -27.55 -2.99 1.85
N LEU A 98 -26.80 -1.89 1.85
CA LEU A 98 -26.33 -1.23 3.06
C LEU A 98 -27.57 -0.70 3.80
N THR A 99 -28.24 -1.58 4.53
CA THR A 99 -29.36 -1.20 5.37
C THR A 99 -28.74 -0.45 6.54
N GLU A 100 -29.00 0.85 6.65
CA GLU A 100 -28.47 1.75 7.71
C GLU A 100 -29.07 1.44 9.10
N ALA A 101 -29.17 0.17 9.46
CA ALA A 101 -29.65 -0.27 10.75
C ALA A 101 -29.02 -1.63 11.06
N GLU A 102 -27.80 -1.62 11.58
CA GLU A 102 -27.46 -2.29 12.84
C GLU A 102 -26.36 -1.47 13.53
N GLU A 103 -26.79 -0.50 14.33
CA GLU A 103 -26.04 -0.09 15.52
C GLU A 103 -25.77 -1.37 16.32
N GLY A 104 -24.55 -1.92 16.23
CA GLY A 104 -24.26 -3.20 16.86
C GLY A 104 -22.91 -3.82 16.50
N PHE A 105 -21.86 -3.05 16.25
CA PHE A 105 -20.49 -3.58 16.29
C PHE A 105 -20.08 -3.88 17.75
N SER A 106 -20.71 -4.87 18.39
CA SER A 106 -20.08 -5.61 19.48
C SER A 106 -19.17 -6.68 18.88
N ALA A 107 -18.07 -6.22 18.27
CA ALA A 107 -16.94 -7.08 17.89
C ALA A 107 -16.00 -7.35 19.08
N GLU A 108 -16.48 -7.23 20.32
CA GLU A 108 -15.71 -7.55 21.54
C GLU A 108 -16.21 -8.82 22.26
N SER A 109 -17.28 -9.49 21.83
CA SER A 109 -17.82 -10.65 22.57
C SER A 109 -17.22 -12.01 22.15
N ARG A 110 -16.03 -12.04 21.54
CA ARG A 110 -15.32 -13.27 21.16
C ARG A 110 -13.84 -13.29 21.55
N LEU A 111 -13.49 -12.60 22.65
CA LEU A 111 -12.26 -12.93 23.36
C LEU A 111 -12.57 -14.06 24.33
N ASP A 112 -11.95 -15.21 24.07
CA ASP A 112 -12.04 -16.42 24.87
C ASP A 112 -11.76 -16.13 26.35
N GLU A 113 -12.60 -16.72 27.20
CA GLU A 113 -12.71 -16.53 28.63
C GLU A 113 -11.82 -17.51 29.43
N PRO A 114 -10.50 -17.23 29.60
CA PRO A 114 -9.89 -17.65 30.86
C PRO A 114 -8.80 -16.71 31.42
N LEU A 115 -8.79 -15.41 31.10
CA LEU A 115 -7.81 -14.47 31.68
C LEU A 115 -8.41 -13.38 32.59
N ARG A 116 -9.72 -13.47 32.90
CA ARG A 116 -10.38 -12.54 33.84
C ARG A 116 -9.97 -12.74 35.30
N GLY A 117 -9.36 -13.88 35.64
CA GLY A 117 -8.93 -14.20 37.01
C GLY A 117 -7.56 -13.65 37.42
N LEU A 118 -6.78 -13.06 36.50
CA LEU A 118 -5.42 -12.56 36.80
C LEU A 118 -5.34 -11.04 36.97
N ALA A 119 -6.40 -10.31 36.65
CA ALA A 119 -6.45 -8.84 36.77
C ALA A 119 -7.10 -8.37 38.08
N GLN A 120 -7.52 -9.29 38.96
CA GLN A 120 -8.22 -8.97 40.21
C GLN A 120 -7.34 -9.01 41.47
N ASP A 121 -6.07 -9.41 41.37
CA ASP A 121 -5.17 -9.54 42.52
C ASP A 121 -4.24 -8.34 42.76
N PHE A 122 -4.39 -7.23 42.00
CA PHE A 122 -3.51 -6.05 42.13
C PHE A 122 -4.18 -4.80 42.72
N ASP A 123 -5.43 -4.87 43.16
CA ASP A 123 -6.14 -3.71 43.73
C ASP A 123 -6.68 -3.94 45.15
N ASP A 124 -6.08 -4.88 45.91
CA ASP A 124 -6.45 -5.14 47.30
C ASP A 124 -5.22 -5.44 48.17
N THR A 125 -4.32 -4.46 48.36
CA THR A 125 -3.56 -4.33 49.62
C THR A 125 -3.13 -2.87 49.83
N VAL A 126 -3.75 -2.28 50.86
CA VAL A 126 -3.37 -1.15 51.75
C VAL A 126 -1.99 -0.52 51.54
#